data_AF-A0A8S3EKW6-F1
#
_entry.id   AF-A0A8S3EKW6-F1
#
_cell.length_a   1.000
_cell.length_b   1.000
_cell.length_c   1.000
_cell.angle_alpha   90.00
_cell.angle_beta   90.00
_cell.angle_gamma   90.00
#
_symmetry.space_group_name_H-M   'P 1'
#
loop_
_entity.id
_entity.type
_entity.pdbx_description
1 polymer ?
#
loop_
_entity_poly.entity_id
_entity_poly.type
_entity_poly.pdbx_seq_one_letter_code
_entity_poly.pdbx_strand_id
1 'polypeptide(L)'
;MAEIRQHRDDLLAAMGSATLQSNSSAWLAQLISADALLVLSGAVLTSYVGITGLIRRMSFDRCLPIFLSFTNRWRETNHFIIIGFFLVTSLLHFIVRGNLESLAGVYTMSFLSVMSLFAVGNMILKYKRSTLPRKIYASWPHVVLGFLLVFVGLIGEIILNLAHIKFFILYFGITFLIVMLMFSRNRVLKLLIYFGGPRRWQEMLNQQYKRIEDRPMLFFTRTDDPSVLNKAILYVRENELTNFLKICHVYENENQIPAMLETNVKFLDKQYPKLCIDLLLIKGQFDPPTVKRLSEQLDIPTNFMFITCPAG
;
A
#
# COMPACT_ATOMS: atom_id res chain seq x y z
N MET A 1 -12.70 24.66 -38.05
CA MET A 1 -11.44 24.27 -37.38
C MET A 1 -11.03 25.23 -36.25
N ALA A 2 -11.05 26.55 -36.45
CA ALA A 2 -10.75 27.52 -35.40
C ALA A 2 -11.74 27.47 -34.21
N GLU A 3 -13.04 27.36 -34.50
CA GLU A 3 -14.12 27.32 -33.50
C GLU A 3 -14.09 26.04 -32.63
N ILE A 4 -13.66 24.92 -33.22
CA ILE A 4 -13.44 23.63 -32.53
C ILE A 4 -12.24 23.71 -31.59
N ARG A 5 -11.17 24.44 -31.96
CA ARG A 5 -10.03 24.67 -31.06
C ARG A 5 -10.40 25.57 -29.87
N GLN A 6 -11.36 26.48 -30.05
CA GLN A 6 -11.78 27.43 -29.02
C GLN A 6 -12.63 26.78 -27.91
N HIS A 7 -13.37 25.72 -28.25
CA HIS A 7 -14.20 24.96 -27.31
C HIS A 7 -13.62 23.56 -27.02
N ARG A 8 -12.30 23.38 -27.04
CA ARG A 8 -11.68 22.06 -26.93
C ARG A 8 -12.06 21.33 -25.64
N ASP A 9 -12.19 22.06 -24.53
CA ASP A 9 -12.48 21.47 -23.21
C ASP A 9 -13.98 21.18 -23.01
N ASP A 10 -14.86 21.95 -23.65
CA ASP A 10 -16.34 21.83 -23.55
C ASP A 10 -16.98 21.47 -24.90
N LEU A 11 -16.26 20.73 -25.74
CA LEU A 11 -16.60 20.54 -27.16
C LEU A 11 -17.99 19.94 -27.35
N LEU A 12 -18.38 18.97 -26.52
CA LEU A 12 -19.67 18.31 -26.60
C LEU A 12 -20.83 19.24 -26.22
N ALA A 13 -20.62 20.12 -25.23
CA ALA A 13 -21.62 21.12 -24.86
C ALA A 13 -21.75 22.19 -25.96
N ALA A 14 -20.62 22.62 -26.54
CA ALA A 14 -20.60 23.54 -27.68
C ALA A 14 -21.21 22.92 -28.96
N MET A 15 -21.02 21.63 -29.20
CA MET A 15 -21.70 20.91 -30.27
C MET A 15 -23.21 20.80 -30.00
N GLY A 16 -23.61 20.55 -28.76
CA GLY A 16 -25.01 20.52 -28.34
C GLY A 16 -25.75 21.83 -28.57
N SER A 17 -25.09 22.97 -28.30
CA SER A 17 -25.65 24.30 -28.59
C SER A 17 -25.71 24.62 -30.09
N ALA A 18 -24.76 24.09 -30.88
CA ALA A 18 -24.70 24.29 -32.33
C ALA A 18 -25.61 23.36 -33.16
N THR A 19 -26.01 22.19 -32.63
CA THR A 19 -26.81 21.19 -33.38
C THR A 19 -28.26 21.59 -33.67
N LEU A 20 -28.83 22.54 -32.92
CA LEU A 20 -30.23 22.97 -33.07
C LEU A 20 -30.24 24.48 -33.31
N GLN A 21 -30.56 24.90 -34.54
CA GLN A 21 -30.55 26.30 -35.01
C GLN A 21 -31.70 27.17 -34.45
N SER A 22 -32.16 26.89 -33.23
CA SER A 22 -33.27 27.56 -32.55
C SER A 22 -33.09 27.48 -31.03
N ASN A 23 -33.71 28.42 -30.31
CA ASN A 23 -33.69 28.65 -28.85
C ASN A 23 -33.89 27.40 -27.93
N SER A 24 -34.12 26.21 -28.49
CA SER A 24 -34.22 24.92 -27.78
C SER A 24 -32.89 24.17 -27.58
N SER A 25 -31.76 24.66 -28.10
CA SER A 25 -30.45 23.97 -27.99
C SER A 25 -29.76 24.12 -26.62
N ALA A 26 -30.12 25.14 -25.85
CA ALA A 26 -29.52 25.43 -24.55
C ALA A 26 -29.80 24.34 -23.49
N TRP A 27 -30.98 23.72 -23.53
CA TRP A 27 -31.33 22.63 -22.62
C TRP A 27 -30.47 21.38 -22.83
N LEU A 28 -30.15 21.06 -24.09
CA LEU A 28 -29.30 19.91 -24.42
C LEU A 28 -27.86 20.14 -23.93
N ALA A 29 -27.31 21.33 -24.14
CA ALA A 29 -25.99 21.70 -23.63
C ALA A 29 -25.94 21.65 -22.08
N GLN A 30 -26.99 22.12 -21.39
CA GLN A 30 -27.10 22.03 -19.94
C GLN A 30 -27.17 20.58 -19.44
N LEU A 31 -27.91 19.71 -20.13
CA LEU A 31 -28.00 18.29 -19.78
C LEU A 31 -26.67 17.57 -19.97
N ILE A 32 -25.97 17.81 -21.09
CA ILE A 32 -24.63 17.25 -21.35
C ILE A 32 -23.63 17.75 -20.29
N SER A 33 -23.70 19.03 -19.92
CA SER A 33 -22.81 19.60 -18.89
C SER A 33 -23.11 19.03 -17.50
N ALA A 34 -24.38 18.80 -17.16
CA ALA A 34 -24.78 18.19 -15.90
C ALA A 34 -24.34 16.71 -15.82
N ASP A 35 -24.48 15.96 -16.91
CA ASP A 35 -23.99 14.58 -17.01
C ASP A 35 -22.46 14.52 -16.87
N ALA A 36 -21.74 15.40 -17.59
CA ALA A 36 -20.29 15.52 -17.47
C ALA A 36 -19.84 15.83 -16.02
N LEU A 37 -20.55 16.73 -15.33
CA LEU A 37 -20.29 17.04 -13.91
C LEU A 37 -20.53 15.81 -13.02
N LEU A 38 -21.61 15.07 -13.22
CA LEU A 38 -21.89 13.85 -12.46
C LEU A 38 -20.81 12.79 -12.68
N VAL A 39 -20.40 12.53 -13.92
CA VAL A 39 -19.35 11.57 -14.27
C VAL A 39 -18.00 11.98 -13.66
N LEU A 40 -17.61 13.25 -13.79
CA LEU A 40 -16.36 13.77 -13.23
C LEU A 40 -16.37 13.74 -11.69
N SER A 41 -17.49 14.08 -11.04
CA SER A 41 -17.63 13.99 -9.59
C SER A 41 -17.54 12.54 -9.09
N GLY A 42 -18.08 11.59 -9.85
CA GLY A 42 -17.94 10.15 -9.59
C GLY A 42 -16.48 9.71 -9.61
N ALA A 43 -15.71 10.10 -10.63
CA ALA A 43 -14.28 9.80 -10.72
C ALA A 43 -13.51 10.36 -9.50
N VAL A 44 -13.82 11.60 -9.07
CA VAL A 44 -13.22 12.18 -7.87
C VAL A 44 -13.57 11.37 -6.62
N LEU A 45 -14.83 10.98 -6.43
CA LEU A 45 -15.24 10.18 -5.27
C LEU A 45 -14.54 8.81 -5.22
N THR A 46 -14.40 8.13 -6.38
CA THR A 46 -13.68 6.86 -6.45
C THR A 46 -12.19 7.01 -6.08
N SER A 47 -11.57 8.14 -6.43
CA SER A 47 -10.18 8.42 -6.03
C SER A 47 -10.02 8.55 -4.51
N TYR A 48 -10.99 9.19 -3.82
CA TYR A 48 -10.99 9.29 -2.35
C TYR A 48 -11.15 7.93 -1.66
N VAL A 49 -12.01 7.07 -2.18
CA VAL A 49 -12.17 5.70 -1.66
C VAL A 49 -10.89 4.89 -1.88
N GLY A 50 -10.30 4.98 -3.08
CA GLY A 50 -9.06 4.28 -3.44
C GLY A 50 -7.86 4.70 -2.58
N ILE A 51 -7.60 6.01 -2.46
CA ILE A 51 -6.45 6.54 -1.71
C ILE A 51 -6.57 6.23 -0.21
N THR A 52 -7.79 6.30 0.35
CA THR A 52 -8.04 5.95 1.75
C THR A 52 -7.70 4.50 2.03
N GLY A 53 -8.10 3.58 1.14
CA GLY A 53 -7.75 2.16 1.27
C GLY A 53 -6.24 1.92 1.15
N LEU A 54 -5.59 2.54 0.16
CA LEU A 54 -4.16 2.37 -0.12
C LEU A 54 -3.28 2.88 1.04
N ILE A 55 -3.45 4.15 1.43
CA ILE A 55 -2.63 4.77 2.47
C ILE A 55 -2.87 4.10 3.82
N ARG A 56 -4.12 3.70 4.12
CA ARG A 56 -4.41 2.97 5.36
C ARG A 56 -3.64 1.66 5.43
N ARG A 57 -3.63 0.86 4.36
CA ARG A 57 -2.88 -0.41 4.30
C ARG A 57 -1.37 -0.17 4.41
N MET A 58 -0.81 0.75 3.61
CA MET A 58 0.61 1.09 3.68
C MET A 58 1.05 1.62 5.05
N SER A 59 0.15 2.29 5.79
CA SER A 59 0.43 2.75 7.16
C SER A 59 0.47 1.59 8.16
N PHE A 60 -0.40 0.58 7.99
CA PHE A 60 -0.33 -0.64 8.78
C PHE A 60 0.92 -1.46 8.48
N ASP A 61 1.35 -1.47 7.22
CA ASP A 61 2.59 -2.13 6.76
C ASP A 61 3.86 -1.31 7.10
N ARG A 62 3.72 -0.24 7.90
CA ARG A 62 4.80 0.64 8.36
C ARG A 62 5.58 1.37 7.24
N CYS A 63 5.10 1.33 5.99
CA CYS A 63 5.63 2.10 4.87
C CYS A 63 5.31 3.60 5.00
N LEU A 64 4.25 3.95 5.73
CA LEU A 64 3.82 5.33 6.01
C LEU A 64 3.60 5.56 7.51
N PRO A 65 3.53 6.83 7.97
CA PRO A 65 3.29 7.14 9.37
C PRO A 65 1.94 6.60 9.90
N ILE A 66 1.95 6.01 11.10
CA ILE A 66 0.76 5.39 11.70
C ILE A 66 -0.39 6.37 11.97
N PHE A 67 -0.11 7.67 12.12
CA PHE A 67 -1.18 8.65 12.38
C PHE A 67 -2.16 8.77 11.21
N LEU A 68 -1.75 8.40 9.99
CA LEU A 68 -2.63 8.40 8.81
C LEU A 68 -3.73 7.34 8.93
N SER A 69 -3.52 6.28 9.71
CA SER A 69 -4.55 5.25 9.95
C SER A 69 -5.47 5.56 11.12
N PHE A 70 -5.36 6.74 11.75
CA PHE A 70 -6.25 7.12 12.86
C PHE A 70 -7.67 7.39 12.37
N THR A 71 -8.63 6.71 13.00
CA THR A 71 -10.06 6.88 12.75
C THR A 71 -10.64 7.87 13.76
N ASN A 72 -11.58 8.71 13.30
CA ASN A 72 -12.35 9.57 14.19
C ASN A 72 -13.44 8.76 14.88
N ARG A 73 -13.77 9.08 16.13
CA ARG A 73 -14.80 8.40 16.92
C ARG A 73 -16.20 8.54 16.35
N TRP A 74 -16.51 9.63 15.63
CA TRP A 74 -17.88 9.90 15.20
C TRP A 74 -18.29 9.19 13.90
N ARG A 75 -17.39 9.07 12.93
CA ARG A 75 -17.66 8.46 11.61
C ARG A 75 -16.75 7.29 11.27
N GLU A 76 -15.78 6.98 12.13
CA GLU A 76 -14.75 5.95 11.91
C GLU A 76 -13.95 6.10 10.60
N THR A 77 -13.92 7.30 10.02
CA THR A 77 -13.17 7.58 8.78
C THR A 77 -11.75 8.07 9.07
N ASN A 78 -10.83 7.84 8.13
CA ASN A 78 -9.44 8.28 8.19
C ASN A 78 -9.31 9.72 7.69
N HIS A 79 -9.66 10.70 8.53
CA HIS A 79 -9.78 12.10 8.12
C HIS A 79 -8.46 12.70 7.64
N PHE A 80 -7.33 12.29 8.24
CA PHE A 80 -6.00 12.76 7.83
C PHE A 80 -5.64 12.37 6.39
N ILE A 81 -6.08 11.19 5.94
CA ILE A 81 -5.85 10.76 4.55
C ILE A 81 -6.67 11.62 3.59
N ILE A 82 -7.95 11.86 3.92
CA ILE A 82 -8.86 12.66 3.09
C ILE A 82 -8.35 14.10 2.96
N ILE A 83 -8.01 14.74 4.09
CA ILE A 83 -7.47 16.10 4.12
C ILE A 83 -6.12 16.16 3.40
N GLY A 84 -5.23 15.19 3.67
CA GLY A 84 -3.93 15.12 3.00
C GLY A 84 -4.06 14.98 1.49
N PHE A 85 -4.95 14.12 1.01
CA PHE A 85 -5.21 13.97 -0.42
C PHE A 85 -5.76 15.26 -1.03
N PHE A 86 -6.72 15.93 -0.38
CA PHE A 86 -7.24 17.24 -0.81
C PHE A 86 -6.14 18.30 -0.91
N LEU A 87 -5.24 18.37 0.07
CA LEU A 87 -4.12 19.32 0.05
C LEU A 87 -3.14 19.02 -1.09
N VAL A 88 -2.80 17.75 -1.32
CA VAL A 88 -1.87 17.35 -2.39
C VAL A 88 -2.46 17.61 -3.77
N THR A 89 -3.74 17.31 -3.99
CA THR A 89 -4.41 17.57 -5.26
C THR A 89 -4.59 19.06 -5.52
N SER A 90 -4.97 19.83 -4.50
CA SER A 90 -5.05 21.30 -4.59
C SER A 90 -3.68 21.91 -4.88
N LEU A 91 -2.62 21.44 -4.21
CA LEU A 91 -1.24 21.89 -4.45
C LEU A 91 -0.81 21.63 -5.90
N LEU A 92 -1.12 20.44 -6.44
CA LEU A 92 -0.80 20.12 -7.83
C LEU A 92 -1.52 21.04 -8.81
N HIS A 93 -2.80 21.33 -8.56
CA HIS A 93 -3.57 22.27 -9.38
C HIS A 93 -2.95 23.67 -9.38
N PHE A 94 -2.51 24.18 -8.23
CA PHE A 94 -1.83 25.48 -8.12
C PHE A 94 -0.48 25.50 -8.84
N ILE A 95 0.33 24.44 -8.70
CA ILE A 95 1.65 24.34 -9.34
C ILE A 95 1.53 24.33 -10.86
N VAL A 96 0.54 23.60 -11.38
CA VAL A 96 0.27 23.48 -12.82
C VAL A 96 -0.51 24.68 -13.38
N ARG A 97 -0.92 25.63 -12.51
CA ARG A 97 -1.69 26.84 -12.85
C ARG A 97 -2.97 26.53 -13.64
N GLY A 98 -3.63 25.41 -13.32
CA GLY A 98 -4.84 24.99 -14.00
C GLY A 98 -4.66 24.51 -15.45
N ASN A 99 -3.43 24.29 -15.94
CA ASN A 99 -3.21 23.73 -17.27
C ASN A 99 -3.61 22.23 -17.31
N LEU A 100 -4.75 21.93 -17.92
CA LEU A 100 -5.32 20.59 -18.02
C LEU A 100 -4.42 19.62 -18.81
N GLU A 101 -3.74 20.08 -19.86
CA GLU A 101 -2.84 19.23 -20.65
C GLU A 101 -1.66 18.74 -19.82
N SER A 102 -1.08 19.64 -19.03
CA SER A 102 0.03 19.29 -18.14
C SER A 102 -0.40 18.35 -17.02
N LEU A 103 -1.61 18.52 -16.48
CA LEU A 103 -2.16 17.61 -15.48
C LEU A 103 -2.43 16.22 -16.05
N ALA A 104 -3.00 16.16 -17.27
CA ALA A 104 -3.25 14.92 -17.99
C ALA A 104 -1.95 14.18 -18.31
N GLY A 105 -0.91 14.88 -18.77
CA GLY A 105 0.40 14.26 -19.02
C GLY A 105 1.05 13.67 -17.77
N VAL A 106 0.99 14.38 -16.63
CA VAL A 106 1.49 13.86 -15.34
C VAL A 106 0.71 12.62 -14.89
N TYR A 107 -0.62 12.61 -15.06
CA TYR A 107 -1.46 11.45 -14.79
C TYR A 107 -1.07 10.25 -15.68
N THR A 108 -0.96 10.46 -17.00
CA THR A 108 -0.62 9.42 -17.97
C THR A 108 0.74 8.78 -17.68
N MET A 109 1.78 9.60 -17.43
CA MET A 109 3.11 9.08 -17.08
C MET A 109 3.10 8.30 -15.76
N SER A 110 2.38 8.79 -14.74
CA SER A 110 2.28 8.10 -13.45
C SER A 110 1.56 6.76 -13.60
N PHE A 111 0.45 6.74 -14.33
CA PHE A 111 -0.34 5.53 -14.56
C PHE A 111 0.45 4.48 -15.35
N LEU A 112 1.06 4.85 -16.47
CA LEU A 112 1.86 3.93 -17.29
C LEU A 112 3.08 3.40 -16.53
N SER A 113 3.73 4.24 -15.71
CA SER A 113 4.85 3.81 -14.84
C SER A 113 4.41 2.75 -13.82
N VAL A 114 3.27 2.96 -13.16
CA VAL A 114 2.72 1.99 -12.20
C VAL A 114 2.30 0.70 -12.90
N MET A 115 1.65 0.78 -14.06
CA MET A 115 1.27 -0.39 -14.86
C MET A 115 2.49 -1.21 -15.32
N SER A 116 3.58 -0.53 -15.68
CA SER A 116 4.86 -1.16 -15.99
C SER A 116 5.43 -1.90 -14.77
N LEU A 117 5.42 -1.28 -13.58
CA LEU A 117 5.84 -1.92 -12.33
C LEU A 117 4.97 -3.14 -11.98
N PHE A 118 3.66 -3.10 -12.24
CA PHE A 118 2.77 -4.26 -12.07
C PHE A 118 3.17 -5.42 -12.97
N ALA A 119 3.50 -5.15 -14.24
CA ALA A 119 3.97 -6.19 -15.15
C ALA A 119 5.29 -6.81 -14.67
N VAL A 120 6.23 -5.99 -14.21
CA VAL A 120 7.49 -6.46 -13.59
C VAL A 120 7.22 -7.28 -12.33
N GLY A 121 6.33 -6.82 -11.45
CA GLY A 121 5.93 -7.55 -10.24
C GLY A 121 5.35 -8.93 -10.56
N ASN A 122 4.52 -9.04 -11.60
CA ASN A 122 3.99 -10.32 -12.08
C ASN A 122 5.09 -11.26 -12.56
N MET A 123 6.10 -10.74 -13.29
CA MET A 123 7.26 -11.52 -13.73
C MET A 123 8.09 -12.02 -12.54
N ILE A 124 8.37 -11.15 -11.55
CA ILE A 124 9.10 -11.51 -10.32
C ILE A 124 8.33 -12.58 -9.53
N LEU A 125 7.02 -12.44 -9.37
CA LEU A 125 6.18 -13.41 -8.65
C LEU A 125 6.17 -14.76 -9.37
N LYS A 126 6.14 -14.76 -10.70
CA LYS A 126 6.18 -15.98 -11.51
C LYS A 126 7.54 -16.69 -11.43
N TYR A 127 8.62 -15.93 -11.33
CA TYR A 127 9.98 -16.47 -11.15
C TYR A 127 10.23 -16.99 -9.73
N LYS A 128 9.99 -16.16 -8.69
CA LYS A 128 10.33 -16.50 -7.29
C LYS A 128 9.29 -17.35 -6.57
N ARG A 129 8.02 -17.29 -6.97
CA ARG A 129 6.89 -17.94 -6.26
C ARG A 129 5.91 -18.60 -7.25
N SER A 130 6.44 -19.50 -8.08
CA SER A 130 5.65 -20.27 -9.06
C SER A 130 4.68 -21.26 -8.42
N THR A 131 4.95 -21.71 -7.18
CA THR A 131 4.18 -22.72 -6.44
C THR A 131 2.92 -22.19 -5.75
N LEU A 132 2.70 -20.86 -5.73
CA LEU A 132 1.48 -20.30 -5.15
C LEU A 132 0.25 -20.70 -5.99
N PRO A 133 -0.86 -21.14 -5.35
CA PRO A 133 -2.06 -21.54 -6.06
C PRO A 133 -2.69 -20.34 -6.77
N ARG A 134 -2.96 -20.47 -8.07
CA ARG A 134 -3.58 -19.41 -8.89
C ARG A 134 -4.81 -19.97 -9.59
N LYS A 135 -5.91 -19.21 -9.58
CA LYS A 135 -7.11 -19.55 -10.37
C LYS A 135 -6.91 -19.33 -11.87
N ILE A 136 -6.03 -18.39 -12.24
CA ILE A 136 -5.79 -17.97 -13.62
C ILE A 136 -4.27 -17.90 -13.84
N TYR A 137 -3.80 -18.53 -14.91
CA TYR A 137 -2.39 -18.52 -15.31
C TYR A 137 -2.21 -17.71 -16.59
N ALA A 138 -1.34 -16.68 -16.53
CA ALA A 138 -0.88 -15.96 -17.72
C ALA A 138 0.43 -16.58 -18.23
N SER A 139 0.51 -16.90 -19.52
CA SER A 139 1.76 -17.39 -20.10
C SER A 139 2.80 -16.27 -20.20
N TRP A 140 4.10 -16.63 -20.19
CA TRP A 140 5.20 -15.66 -20.17
C TRP A 140 5.15 -14.67 -21.35
N PRO A 141 4.87 -15.09 -22.60
CA PRO A 141 4.79 -14.17 -23.73
C PRO A 141 3.75 -13.06 -23.56
N HIS A 142 2.57 -13.36 -23.01
CA HIS A 142 1.53 -12.35 -22.79
C HIS A 142 1.97 -11.27 -21.81
N VAL A 143 2.66 -11.67 -20.73
CA VAL A 143 3.14 -10.70 -19.71
C VAL A 143 4.26 -9.83 -20.28
N VAL A 144 5.19 -10.43 -21.03
CA VAL A 144 6.28 -9.69 -21.69
C VAL A 144 5.75 -8.74 -22.75
N LEU A 145 4.81 -9.19 -23.59
CA LEU A 145 4.17 -8.35 -24.59
C LEU A 145 3.43 -7.18 -23.95
N GLY A 146 2.65 -7.45 -22.90
CA GLY A 146 1.96 -6.39 -22.15
C GLY A 146 2.92 -5.35 -21.56
N PHE A 147 4.05 -5.80 -20.99
CA PHE A 147 5.10 -4.91 -20.52
C PHE A 147 5.68 -4.05 -21.65
N LEU A 148 6.02 -4.66 -22.79
CA LEU A 148 6.59 -3.94 -23.94
C LEU A 148 5.62 -2.88 -24.48
N LEU A 149 4.33 -3.20 -24.61
CA LEU A 149 3.32 -2.25 -25.09
C LEU A 149 3.15 -1.05 -24.15
N VAL A 150 3.08 -1.30 -22.83
CA VAL A 150 3.00 -0.23 -21.82
C VAL A 150 4.28 0.61 -21.82
N PHE A 151 5.44 -0.04 -21.97
CA PHE A 151 6.74 0.63 -21.99
C PHE A 151 6.91 1.53 -23.22
N VAL A 152 6.48 1.06 -24.40
CA VAL A 152 6.44 1.90 -25.62
C VAL A 152 5.50 3.09 -25.43
N GLY A 153 4.33 2.89 -24.83
CA GLY A 153 3.41 3.98 -24.50
C GLY A 153 4.02 5.02 -23.56
N LEU A 154 4.76 4.57 -22.53
CA LEU A 154 5.45 5.45 -21.59
C LEU A 154 6.54 6.28 -22.29
N ILE A 155 7.34 5.66 -23.16
CA ILE A 155 8.36 6.36 -23.95
C ILE A 155 7.70 7.36 -24.89
N GLY A 156 6.62 6.97 -25.57
CA GLY A 156 5.87 7.83 -26.47
C GLY A 156 5.37 9.10 -25.77
N GLU A 157 4.77 8.96 -24.59
CA GLU A 157 4.29 10.09 -23.79
C GLU A 157 5.45 11.03 -23.38
N ILE A 158 6.57 10.46 -22.95
CA ILE A 158 7.76 11.25 -22.54
C ILE A 158 8.32 12.05 -23.72
N ILE A 159 8.38 11.46 -24.92
CA ILE A 159 8.91 12.12 -26.13
C ILE A 159 7.98 13.26 -26.57
N LEU A 160 6.66 13.04 -26.53
CA LEU A 160 5.69 14.04 -26.99
C LEU A 160 5.72 15.31 -26.15
N ASN A 161 5.87 15.20 -24.82
CA ASN A 161 5.78 16.34 -23.92
C ASN A 161 6.83 16.31 -22.81
N LEU A 162 8.08 16.59 -23.18
CA LEU A 162 9.22 16.64 -22.27
C LEU A 162 9.05 17.64 -21.11
N ALA A 163 8.16 18.64 -21.24
CA ALA A 163 7.87 19.59 -20.18
C ALA A 163 7.16 18.94 -18.97
N HIS A 164 6.32 17.92 -19.20
CA HIS A 164 5.54 17.28 -18.14
C HIS A 164 6.40 16.44 -17.20
N ILE A 165 7.54 15.90 -17.68
CA ILE A 165 8.42 15.04 -16.89
C ILE A 165 8.94 15.73 -15.63
N LYS A 166 9.11 17.06 -15.68
CA LYS A 166 9.60 17.86 -14.54
C LYS A 166 8.65 17.78 -13.36
N PHE A 167 7.34 17.91 -13.62
CA PHE A 167 6.32 17.81 -12.59
C PHE A 167 6.22 16.38 -12.05
N PHE A 168 6.29 15.37 -12.94
CA PHE A 168 6.29 13.97 -12.55
C PHE A 168 7.47 13.64 -11.62
N ILE A 169 8.70 13.98 -12.02
CA ILE A 169 9.92 13.71 -11.23
C ILE A 169 9.90 14.46 -9.90
N LEU A 170 9.43 15.70 -9.87
CA LEU A 170 9.32 16.47 -8.62
C LEU A 170 8.41 15.77 -7.60
N TYR A 171 7.19 15.40 -8.02
CA TYR A 171 6.22 14.74 -7.16
C TYR A 171 6.66 13.32 -6.77
N PHE A 172 7.15 12.55 -7.74
CA PHE A 172 7.67 11.21 -7.49
C PHE A 172 8.86 11.27 -6.52
N GLY A 173 9.79 12.20 -6.73
CA GLY A 173 10.97 12.37 -5.89
C GLY A 173 10.62 12.74 -4.44
N ILE A 174 9.72 13.71 -4.23
CA ILE A 174 9.26 14.09 -2.89
C ILE A 174 8.55 12.90 -2.21
N THR A 175 7.64 12.24 -2.91
CA THR A 175 6.90 11.10 -2.37
C THR A 175 7.84 9.93 -2.04
N PHE A 176 8.77 9.63 -2.94
CA PHE A 176 9.78 8.59 -2.76
C PHE A 176 10.70 8.90 -1.58
N LEU A 177 11.11 10.17 -1.41
CA LEU A 177 11.91 10.60 -0.26
C LEU A 177 11.17 10.36 1.06
N ILE A 178 9.89 10.74 1.14
CA ILE A 178 9.06 10.52 2.35
C ILE A 178 8.98 9.02 2.66
N VAL A 179 8.73 8.18 1.66
CA VAL A 179 8.66 6.72 1.82
C VAL A 179 10.01 6.14 2.25
N MET A 180 11.12 6.55 1.63
CA MET A 180 12.46 6.10 1.98
C MET A 180 12.89 6.53 3.39
N LEU A 181 12.48 7.73 3.82
CA LEU A 181 12.65 8.21 5.19
C LEU A 181 11.86 7.32 6.16
N MET A 182 10.63 6.94 5.82
CA MET A 182 9.83 6.00 6.63
C MET A 182 10.46 4.61 6.72
N PHE A 183 10.93 4.03 5.61
CA PHE A 183 11.66 2.76 5.65
C PHE A 183 12.93 2.84 6.50
N SER A 184 13.64 3.96 6.44
CA SER A 184 14.86 4.18 7.21
C SER A 184 14.59 4.78 8.60
N ARG A 185 13.32 4.87 9.05
CA ARG A 185 12.92 5.59 10.26
C ARG A 185 13.71 5.17 11.49
N ASN A 186 13.93 3.88 11.73
CA ASN A 186 14.71 3.44 12.89
C ASN A 186 16.17 3.89 12.83
N ARG A 187 16.79 3.94 11.64
CA ARG A 187 18.14 4.50 11.44
C ARG A 187 18.14 6.01 11.67
N VAL A 188 17.13 6.71 11.14
CA VAL A 188 16.96 8.16 11.33
C VAL A 188 16.75 8.51 12.81
N LEU A 189 15.90 7.77 13.54
CA LEU A 189 15.69 7.97 14.97
C LEU A 189 16.97 7.73 15.77
N LYS A 190 17.73 6.68 15.47
CA LYS A 190 19.03 6.42 16.12
C LYS A 190 20.04 7.54 15.87
N LEU A 191 20.12 8.04 14.63
CA LEU A 191 20.96 9.19 14.29
C LEU A 191 20.51 10.44 15.05
N LEU A 192 19.22 10.74 15.11
CA LEU A 192 18.68 11.88 15.85
C LEU A 192 18.97 11.80 17.35
N ILE A 193 18.88 10.59 17.94
CA ILE A 193 19.25 10.37 19.35
C ILE A 193 20.77 10.56 19.54
N TYR A 194 21.60 10.06 18.61
CA TYR A 194 23.05 10.17 18.65
C TYR A 194 23.56 11.62 18.57
N PHE A 195 23.00 12.43 17.65
CA PHE A 195 23.39 13.84 17.51
C PHE A 195 22.97 14.71 18.70
N GLY A 196 22.14 14.17 19.60
CA GLY A 196 21.73 14.85 20.81
C GLY A 196 20.70 15.95 20.55
N GLY A 197 19.85 16.18 21.55
CA GLY A 197 18.85 17.22 21.57
C GLY A 197 18.44 17.49 23.01
N PRO A 198 17.52 18.44 23.27
CA PRO A 198 17.06 18.69 24.64
C PRO A 198 16.52 17.40 25.25
N ARG A 199 16.75 17.17 26.55
CA ARG A 199 16.42 15.91 27.26
C ARG A 199 14.99 15.40 27.00
N ARG A 200 14.04 16.33 26.90
CA ARG A 200 12.63 16.06 26.56
C ARG A 200 12.45 15.41 25.17
N TRP A 201 13.24 15.83 24.18
CA TRP A 201 13.23 15.23 22.83
C TRP A 201 13.81 13.82 22.85
N GLN A 202 14.89 13.60 23.58
CA GLN A 202 15.48 12.25 23.72
C GLN A 202 14.52 11.29 24.40
N GLU A 203 13.83 11.71 25.46
CA GLU A 203 12.81 10.91 26.14
C GLU A 203 11.63 10.58 25.21
N MET A 204 11.12 11.57 24.47
CA MET A 204 10.05 11.36 23.49
C MET A 204 10.49 10.40 22.36
N LEU A 205 11.69 10.56 21.82
CA LEU A 205 12.24 9.71 20.77
C LEU A 205 12.46 8.27 21.26
N ASN A 206 12.97 8.10 22.48
CA ASN A 206 13.14 6.78 23.10
C ASN A 206 11.80 6.07 23.34
N GLN A 207 10.77 6.81 23.75
CA GLN A 207 9.42 6.24 23.90
C GLN A 207 8.85 5.81 22.54
N GLN A 208 9.02 6.61 21.49
CA GLN A 208 8.58 6.24 20.14
C GLN A 208 9.34 5.03 19.61
N TYR A 209 10.66 4.96 19.86
CA TYR A 209 11.50 3.83 19.48
C TYR A 209 11.03 2.53 20.15
N LYS A 210 10.82 2.53 21.48
CA LYS A 210 10.30 1.36 22.21
C LYS A 210 8.94 0.91 21.70
N ARG A 211 8.01 1.84 21.47
CA ARG A 211 6.67 1.52 20.92
C ARG A 211 6.70 0.85 19.54
N ILE A 212 7.76 1.05 18.76
CA ILE A 212 7.93 0.42 17.44
C ILE A 212 8.51 -0.99 17.57
N GLU A 213 9.46 -1.18 18.49
CA GLU A 213 10.20 -2.42 18.70
C GLU A 213 9.41 -3.46 19.54
N ASP A 214 8.53 -2.99 20.42
CA ASP A 214 7.79 -3.83 21.38
C ASP A 214 6.49 -4.44 20.81
N ARG A 215 6.24 -4.38 19.50
CA ARG A 215 5.02 -4.97 18.91
C ARG A 215 5.21 -6.47 18.64
N PRO A 216 4.50 -7.36 19.35
CA PRO A 216 4.63 -8.80 19.14
C PRO A 216 4.08 -9.20 17.77
N MET A 217 4.74 -10.16 17.14
CA MET A 217 4.28 -10.81 15.91
C MET A 217 3.82 -12.23 16.21
N LEU A 218 2.91 -12.74 15.39
CA LEU A 218 2.38 -14.10 15.52
C LEU A 218 2.78 -14.92 14.30
N PHE A 219 3.34 -16.10 14.48
CA PHE A 219 3.62 -17.05 13.42
C PHE A 219 2.85 -18.34 13.66
N PHE A 220 1.96 -18.70 12.75
CA PHE A 220 1.23 -19.96 12.83
C PHE A 220 2.05 -21.11 12.23
N THR A 221 2.21 -22.18 13.00
CA THR A 221 2.85 -23.41 12.56
C THR A 221 1.91 -24.61 12.64
N ARG A 222 2.05 -25.52 11.68
CA ARG A 222 1.37 -26.84 11.69
C ARG A 222 2.29 -27.99 12.11
N THR A 223 3.61 -27.76 12.09
CA THR A 223 4.63 -28.80 12.30
C THR A 223 5.60 -28.37 13.41
N ASP A 224 6.27 -29.34 14.01
CA ASP A 224 7.40 -29.11 14.93
C ASP A 224 8.76 -29.13 14.24
N ASP A 225 8.81 -29.16 12.89
CA ASP A 225 10.07 -29.18 12.15
C ASP A 225 10.93 -27.95 12.52
N PRO A 226 12.11 -28.15 13.15
CA PRO A 226 12.97 -27.06 13.54
C PRO A 226 13.46 -26.22 12.35
N SER A 227 13.53 -26.80 11.15
CA SER A 227 13.92 -26.08 9.93
C SER A 227 12.89 -25.00 9.56
N VAL A 228 11.61 -25.34 9.63
CA VAL A 228 10.51 -24.41 9.33
C VAL A 228 10.44 -23.29 10.35
N LEU A 229 10.52 -23.64 11.64
CA LEU A 229 10.53 -22.66 12.73
C LEU A 229 11.75 -21.73 12.62
N ASN A 230 12.93 -22.28 12.33
CA ASN A 230 14.15 -21.51 12.17
C ASN A 230 14.07 -20.54 10.98
N LYS A 231 13.53 -20.96 9.83
CA LYS A 231 13.30 -20.07 8.69
C LYS A 231 12.35 -18.92 9.04
N ALA A 232 11.28 -19.20 9.79
CA ALA A 232 10.35 -18.17 10.23
C ALA A 232 11.01 -17.15 11.17
N ILE A 233 11.81 -17.63 12.12
CA ILE A 233 12.59 -16.78 13.04
C ILE A 233 13.59 -15.90 12.26
N LEU A 234 14.33 -16.48 11.32
CA LEU A 234 15.28 -15.74 10.48
C LEU A 234 14.56 -14.67 9.66
N TYR A 235 13.41 -14.99 9.07
CA TYR A 235 12.60 -14.01 8.34
C TYR A 235 12.21 -12.82 9.24
N VAL A 236 11.66 -13.09 10.42
CA VAL A 236 11.24 -12.06 11.38
C VAL A 236 12.45 -11.21 11.79
N ARG A 237 13.59 -11.84 12.09
CA ARG A 237 14.81 -11.14 12.50
C ARG A 237 15.38 -10.24 11.40
N GLU A 238 15.30 -10.65 10.15
CA GLU A 238 15.92 -9.94 9.02
C GLU A 238 15.01 -8.86 8.41
N ASN A 239 13.70 -9.07 8.44
CA ASN A 239 12.75 -8.24 7.69
C ASN A 239 11.82 -7.43 8.58
N GLU A 240 11.63 -7.83 9.84
CA GLU A 240 10.63 -7.24 10.72
C GLU A 240 11.26 -6.48 11.88
N LEU A 241 10.64 -5.36 12.25
CA LEU A 241 11.09 -4.52 13.35
C LEU A 241 10.38 -4.95 14.65
N THR A 242 10.78 -6.10 15.22
CA THR A 242 10.26 -6.63 16.50
C THR A 242 11.31 -7.42 17.28
N ASN A 243 11.17 -7.45 18.61
CA ASN A 243 11.92 -8.34 19.50
C ASN A 243 11.05 -9.44 20.13
N PHE A 244 9.77 -9.54 19.74
CA PHE A 244 8.83 -10.51 20.32
C PHE A 244 8.14 -11.32 19.22
N LEU A 245 8.32 -12.63 19.25
CA LEU A 245 7.67 -13.57 18.34
C LEU A 245 6.84 -14.58 19.13
N LYS A 246 5.57 -14.71 18.78
CA LYS A 246 4.67 -15.72 19.32
C LYS A 246 4.46 -16.80 18.27
N ILE A 247 4.88 -18.03 18.53
CA ILE A 247 4.63 -19.19 17.69
C ILE A 247 3.29 -19.78 18.14
N CYS A 248 2.32 -19.82 17.23
CA CYS A 248 0.97 -20.30 17.51
C CYS A 248 0.71 -21.62 16.79
N HIS A 249 0.19 -22.60 17.51
CA HIS A 249 -0.32 -23.84 16.95
C HIS A 249 -1.80 -23.97 17.28
N VAL A 250 -2.64 -24.11 16.24
CA VAL A 250 -4.09 -24.28 16.36
C VAL A 250 -4.40 -25.77 16.15
N TYR A 251 -5.07 -26.38 17.13
CA TYR A 251 -5.34 -27.83 17.17
C TYR A 251 -6.80 -28.12 17.53
N GLU A 252 -7.40 -29.16 16.95
CA GLU A 252 -8.76 -29.59 17.33
C GLU A 252 -8.73 -30.56 18.51
N ASN A 253 -7.80 -31.51 18.44
CA ASN A 253 -7.60 -32.58 19.42
C ASN A 253 -6.18 -32.52 19.99
N GLU A 254 -6.00 -32.81 21.27
CA GLU A 254 -4.68 -32.74 21.93
C GLU A 254 -3.64 -33.67 21.30
N ASN A 255 -4.08 -34.79 20.71
CA ASN A 255 -3.22 -35.71 19.97
C ASN A 255 -2.62 -35.11 18.69
N GLN A 256 -3.14 -33.99 18.20
CA GLN A 256 -2.60 -33.29 17.03
C GLN A 256 -1.45 -32.34 17.39
N ILE A 257 -1.24 -32.07 18.68
CA ILE A 257 -0.15 -31.21 19.13
C ILE A 257 1.16 -31.95 18.86
N PRO A 258 2.08 -31.39 18.05
CA PRO A 258 3.32 -32.07 17.76
C PRO A 258 4.19 -32.20 19.02
N ALA A 259 4.64 -33.42 19.32
CA ALA A 259 5.27 -33.75 20.60
C ALA A 259 6.56 -32.97 20.89
N MET A 260 7.33 -32.61 19.86
CA MET A 260 8.60 -31.89 20.02
C MET A 260 8.47 -30.38 19.88
N LEU A 261 7.26 -29.85 19.61
CA LEU A 261 7.06 -28.43 19.35
C LEU A 261 7.56 -27.55 20.50
N GLU A 262 7.16 -27.87 21.74
CA GLU A 262 7.55 -27.12 22.93
C GLU A 262 9.08 -27.16 23.15
N THR A 263 9.68 -28.34 23.01
CA THR A 263 11.13 -28.52 23.14
C THR A 263 11.89 -27.74 22.08
N ASN A 264 11.44 -27.77 20.83
CA ASN A 264 12.07 -27.08 19.71
C ASN A 264 11.94 -25.56 19.85
N VAL A 265 10.79 -25.05 20.27
CA VAL A 265 10.61 -23.61 20.52
C VAL A 265 11.50 -23.13 21.66
N LYS A 266 11.57 -23.86 22.78
CA LYS A 266 12.49 -23.54 23.90
C LYS A 266 13.96 -23.58 23.49
N PHE A 267 14.34 -24.50 22.61
CA PHE A 267 15.69 -24.56 22.07
C PHE A 267 16.00 -23.32 21.20
N LEU A 268 15.07 -22.96 20.32
CA LEU A 268 15.22 -21.81 19.42
C LEU A 268 15.23 -20.48 20.19
N ASP A 269 14.42 -20.33 21.23
CA ASP A 269 14.43 -19.14 22.10
C ASP A 269 15.83 -18.91 22.72
N LYS A 270 16.46 -19.98 23.23
CA LYS A 270 17.85 -19.93 23.75
C LYS A 270 18.88 -19.60 22.66
N GLN A 271 18.66 -20.08 21.44
CA GLN A 271 19.56 -19.82 20.31
C GLN A 271 19.50 -18.36 19.84
N TYR A 272 18.37 -17.69 20.02
CA TYR A 272 18.11 -16.33 19.54
C TYR A 272 17.83 -15.33 20.68
N PRO A 273 18.81 -15.01 21.55
CA PRO A 273 18.59 -14.22 22.77
C PRO A 273 18.12 -12.76 22.54
N LYS A 274 18.14 -12.28 21.29
CA LYS A 274 17.66 -10.95 20.90
C LYS A 274 16.17 -10.93 20.51
N LEU A 275 15.56 -12.12 20.38
CA LEU A 275 14.16 -12.30 20.01
C LEU A 275 13.53 -13.19 21.08
N CYS A 276 12.59 -12.67 21.85
CA CYS A 276 11.82 -13.44 22.82
C CYS A 276 10.77 -14.28 22.08
N ILE A 277 10.83 -15.60 22.23
CA ILE A 277 9.96 -16.54 21.52
C ILE A 277 9.02 -17.26 22.49
N ASP A 278 7.72 -16.99 22.37
CA ASP A 278 6.67 -17.67 23.14
C ASP A 278 5.96 -18.74 22.31
N LEU A 279 5.52 -19.83 22.94
CA LEU A 279 4.62 -20.81 22.34
C LEU A 279 3.17 -20.59 22.82
N LEU A 280 2.23 -20.53 21.88
CA LEU A 280 0.79 -20.48 22.12
C LEU A 280 0.11 -21.71 21.50
N LEU A 281 -0.60 -22.47 22.32
CA LEU A 281 -1.40 -23.62 21.90
C LEU A 281 -2.87 -23.24 22.01
N ILE A 282 -3.61 -23.33 20.91
CA ILE A 282 -4.98 -22.83 20.82
C ILE A 282 -5.90 -23.93 20.31
N LYS A 283 -6.89 -24.30 21.12
CA LYS A 283 -7.89 -25.29 20.74
C LYS A 283 -8.93 -24.67 19.79
N GLY A 284 -9.03 -25.19 18.57
CA GLY A 284 -9.97 -24.74 17.54
C GLY A 284 -9.60 -25.20 16.14
N GLN A 285 -10.33 -24.70 15.14
CA GLN A 285 -10.00 -24.90 13.73
C GLN A 285 -9.22 -23.69 13.21
N PHE A 286 -8.30 -23.92 12.27
CA PHE A 286 -7.57 -22.82 11.65
C PHE A 286 -8.42 -22.16 10.55
N ASP A 287 -9.27 -21.20 10.95
CA ASP A 287 -10.19 -20.48 10.07
C ASP A 287 -10.11 -18.94 10.27
N PRO A 288 -10.59 -18.12 9.30
CA PRO A 288 -10.54 -16.66 9.42
C PRO A 288 -11.21 -16.09 10.69
N PRO A 289 -12.35 -16.63 11.18
CA PRO A 289 -12.92 -16.27 12.48
C PRO A 289 -11.95 -16.48 13.65
N THR A 290 -11.25 -17.62 13.73
CA THR A 290 -10.26 -17.85 14.79
C THR A 290 -9.11 -16.86 14.69
N VAL A 291 -8.58 -16.61 13.50
CA VAL A 291 -7.51 -15.61 13.30
C VAL A 291 -7.96 -14.22 13.76
N LYS A 292 -9.20 -13.81 13.44
CA LYS A 292 -9.77 -12.54 13.89
C LYS A 292 -9.91 -12.47 15.41
N ARG A 293 -10.42 -13.54 16.03
CA ARG A 293 -10.55 -13.64 17.49
C ARG A 293 -9.19 -13.52 18.17
N LEU A 294 -8.15 -14.17 17.64
CA LEU A 294 -6.79 -14.05 18.16
C LEU A 294 -6.21 -12.66 18.00
N SER A 295 -6.54 -11.99 16.89
CA SER A 295 -6.14 -10.60 16.67
C SER A 295 -6.68 -9.68 17.76
N GLU A 296 -7.95 -9.85 18.14
CA GLU A 296 -8.60 -9.07 19.20
C GLU A 296 -8.10 -9.46 20.59
N GLN A 297 -7.88 -10.75 20.87
CA GLN A 297 -7.43 -11.23 22.18
C GLN A 297 -5.98 -10.88 22.50
N LEU A 298 -5.10 -10.90 21.49
CA LEU A 298 -3.67 -10.64 21.68
C LEU A 298 -3.29 -9.17 21.40
N ASP A 299 -4.23 -8.34 20.94
CA ASP A 299 -3.98 -6.98 20.42
C ASP A 299 -2.88 -6.97 19.33
N ILE A 300 -2.87 -8.02 18.50
CA ILE A 300 -1.94 -8.16 17.36
C ILE A 300 -2.77 -8.00 16.08
N PRO A 301 -2.55 -6.95 15.27
CA PRO A 301 -3.24 -6.83 13.99
C PRO A 301 -2.94 -8.02 13.08
N THR A 302 -3.92 -8.45 12.29
CA THR A 302 -3.77 -9.59 11.35
C THR A 302 -2.59 -9.45 10.38
N ASN A 303 -2.18 -8.22 10.05
CA ASN A 303 -1.00 -7.96 9.21
C ASN A 303 0.34 -8.38 9.86
N PHE A 304 0.38 -8.56 11.18
CA PHE A 304 1.54 -9.08 11.93
C PHE A 304 1.40 -10.58 12.23
N MET A 305 0.47 -11.27 11.56
CA MET A 305 0.27 -12.70 11.68
C MET A 305 0.69 -13.42 10.39
N PHE A 306 1.64 -14.34 10.51
CA PHE A 306 2.23 -15.03 9.36
C PHE A 306 1.93 -16.51 9.36
N ILE A 307 1.93 -17.09 8.17
CA ILE A 307 1.84 -18.52 7.94
C ILE A 307 2.95 -18.95 6.98
N THR A 308 3.32 -20.22 7.03
CA THR A 308 4.19 -20.78 6.00
C THR A 308 3.49 -20.80 4.65
N CYS A 309 4.28 -20.63 3.59
CA CYS A 309 3.79 -20.87 2.25
C CYS A 309 3.49 -22.38 2.10
N PRO A 310 2.41 -22.81 1.42
CA PRO A 310 2.04 -24.23 1.31
C PRO A 310 3.12 -25.17 0.75
N ALA A 311 4.19 -24.65 0.16
CA ALA A 311 5.28 -25.39 -0.46
C ALA A 311 6.66 -25.10 0.20
N GLY A 312 6.72 -24.42 1.35
CA GLY A 312 7.96 -23.93 1.97
C GLY A 312 8.11 -24.25 3.45
#